data_AF-A0A0K2LAW5-F1
#
_entry.id   AF-A0A0K2LAW5-F1
#
_cell.length_a   1.000
_cell.length_b   1.000
_cell.length_c   1.000
_cell.angle_alpha   90.00
_cell.angle_beta   90.00
_cell.angle_gamma   90.00
#
_symmetry.space_group_name_H-M   'P 1'
#
loop_
_entity.id
_entity.type
_entity.pdbx_description
1 polymer ?
#
loop_
_entity_poly.entity_id
_entity_poly.type
_entity_poly.pdbx_seq_one_letter_code
_entity_poly.pdbx_strand_id
1 'polypeptide(L)'
;MEPKSLNDTKNCVIQTVCNILSAPGFERFTVYDLSNESKLDMLTIYTEIGFMEDVYKAVFEEVILKKVTENSETFEDVINNFINYVSENKTFCLNLYKQTEEVIRFKKVIELLNDLILDYCENTDSKERLYLIVGYIRIFQQWSTERYYILSNEVIEEIRKQLLLNHREILD
;
A
#
# COMPACT_ATOMS: atom_id res chain seq x y z
N MET A 1 -10.41 10.63 31.48
CA MET A 1 -10.09 10.25 30.08
C MET A 1 -11.42 10.22 29.36
N GLU A 2 -11.63 11.12 28.40
CA GLU A 2 -12.80 11.05 27.53
C GLU A 2 -12.69 9.82 26.63
N PRO A 3 -13.80 9.13 26.31
CA PRO A 3 -13.77 8.01 25.39
C PRO A 3 -13.42 8.54 23.99
N LYS A 4 -12.26 8.12 23.45
CA LYS A 4 -11.94 8.30 22.02
C LYS A 4 -13.03 7.61 21.21
N SER A 5 -13.58 8.26 20.18
CA SER A 5 -14.52 7.58 19.29
C SER A 5 -13.79 6.45 18.54
N LEU A 6 -14.51 5.41 18.15
CA LEU A 6 -13.98 4.26 17.38
C LEU A 6 -13.13 4.72 16.17
N ASN A 7 -13.59 5.78 15.51
CA ASN A 7 -12.93 6.38 14.35
C ASN A 7 -11.60 7.08 14.72
N ASP A 8 -11.52 7.68 15.91
CA ASP A 8 -10.28 8.32 16.39
C ASP A 8 -9.21 7.29 16.73
N THR A 9 -9.60 6.12 17.23
CA THR A 9 -8.67 5.02 17.54
C THR A 9 -8.06 4.44 16.28
N LYS A 10 -8.89 4.14 15.27
CA LYS A 10 -8.43 3.64 13.97
C LYS A 10 -7.47 4.61 13.29
N ASN A 11 -7.84 5.90 13.22
CA ASN A 11 -6.98 6.94 12.66
C ASN A 11 -5.66 7.08 13.43
N CYS A 12 -5.70 7.00 14.76
CA CYS A 12 -4.50 7.06 15.59
C CYS A 12 -3.54 5.91 15.29
N VAL A 13 -4.05 4.68 15.12
CA VAL A 13 -3.23 3.52 14.77
C VAL A 13 -2.64 3.68 13.37
N ILE A 14 -3.46 3.99 12.36
CA ILE A 14 -3.01 4.19 10.98
C ILE A 14 -1.87 5.21 10.95
N GLN A 15 -2.05 6.35 11.60
CA GLN A 15 -1.03 7.39 11.58
C GLN A 15 0.25 7.01 12.32
N THR A 16 0.12 6.24 13.40
CA THR A 16 1.28 5.70 14.12
C THR A 16 2.08 4.77 13.22
N VAL A 17 1.41 3.86 12.50
CA VAL A 17 2.07 2.95 11.56
C VAL A 17 2.73 3.71 10.41
N CYS A 18 2.06 4.71 9.83
CA CYS A 18 2.64 5.54 8.77
C CYS A 18 3.93 6.23 9.23
N ASN A 19 3.94 6.80 10.44
CA ASN A 19 5.13 7.45 10.99
C ASN A 19 6.29 6.46 11.19
N ILE A 20 6.00 5.29 11.74
CA ILE A 20 7.00 4.25 12.01
C ILE A 20 7.60 3.72 10.70
N LEU A 21 6.74 3.38 9.74
CA LEU A 21 7.20 2.86 8.45
C LEU A 21 7.93 3.92 7.62
N SER A 22 7.72 5.21 7.87
CA SER A 22 8.48 6.28 7.22
C SER A 22 9.91 6.43 7.74
N ALA A 23 10.25 5.81 8.87
CA ALA A 23 11.58 5.90 9.47
C ALA A 23 12.62 5.03 8.72
N PRO A 24 13.85 5.53 8.52
CA PRO A 24 14.94 4.74 7.95
C PRO A 24 15.44 3.66 8.93
N GLY A 25 15.98 2.56 8.41
CA GLY A 25 16.57 1.49 9.23
C GLY A 25 15.57 0.57 9.92
N PHE A 26 14.34 0.51 9.39
CA PHE A 26 13.27 -0.31 9.95
C PHE A 26 13.49 -1.81 9.66
N GLU A 27 13.45 -2.65 10.69
CA GLU A 27 13.59 -4.11 10.56
C GLU A 27 12.26 -4.84 10.72
N ARG A 28 11.63 -4.76 11.91
CA ARG A 28 10.42 -5.52 12.21
C ARG A 28 9.45 -4.70 13.05
N PHE A 29 8.17 -4.78 12.68
CA PHE A 29 7.08 -4.14 13.42
C PHE A 29 6.19 -5.17 14.07
N THR A 30 5.91 -5.00 15.36
CA THR A 30 4.96 -5.84 16.07
C THR A 30 3.83 -5.01 16.67
N VAL A 31 2.75 -5.70 17.06
CA VAL A 31 1.65 -5.08 17.80
C VAL A 31 2.11 -4.46 19.13
N TYR A 32 3.20 -4.98 19.71
CA TYR A 32 3.78 -4.44 20.95
C TYR A 32 4.40 -3.06 20.68
N ASP A 33 5.14 -2.93 19.57
CA ASP A 33 5.72 -1.65 19.15
C ASP A 33 4.61 -0.65 18.83
N LEU A 34 3.56 -1.09 18.13
CA LEU A 34 2.39 -0.27 17.84
C LEU A 34 1.72 0.22 19.14
N SER A 35 1.55 -0.66 20.12
CA SER A 35 0.95 -0.33 21.41
C SER A 35 1.77 0.73 22.16
N ASN A 36 3.09 0.58 22.19
CA ASN A 36 3.99 1.55 22.82
C ASN A 36 3.96 2.92 22.13
N GLU A 37 4.04 2.95 20.81
CA GLU A 37 4.11 4.20 20.04
C GLU A 37 2.76 4.94 20.00
N SER A 38 1.65 4.21 19.88
CA SER A 38 0.30 4.79 19.87
C SER A 38 -0.25 5.11 21.27
N LYS A 39 0.40 4.59 22.32
CA LYS A 39 -0.07 4.62 23.73
C LYS A 39 -1.46 3.98 23.90
N LEU A 40 -1.81 3.04 23.03
CA LEU A 40 -3.02 2.23 23.13
C LEU A 40 -2.64 0.86 23.67
N ASP A 41 -3.47 0.27 24.53
CA ASP A 41 -3.26 -1.11 24.93
C ASP A 41 -3.52 -2.07 23.76
N MET A 42 -2.84 -3.22 23.77
CA MET A 42 -2.95 -4.23 22.70
C MET A 42 -4.39 -4.74 22.53
N LEU A 43 -5.17 -4.84 23.62
CA LEU A 43 -6.55 -5.33 23.55
C LEU A 43 -7.45 -4.33 22.80
N THR A 44 -7.28 -3.04 23.02
CA THR A 44 -7.93 -1.97 22.25
C THR A 44 -7.56 -2.08 20.77
N ILE A 45 -6.28 -2.25 20.43
CA ILE A 45 -5.84 -2.41 19.03
C ILE A 45 -6.53 -3.61 18.36
N TYR A 46 -6.53 -4.77 19.03
CA TYR A 46 -7.17 -5.97 18.52
C TYR A 46 -8.69 -5.86 18.37
N THR A 47 -9.35 -5.16 19.29
CA THR A 47 -10.81 -5.01 19.27
C THR A 47 -11.27 -4.06 18.17
N GLU A 48 -10.50 -3.01 17.91
CA GLU A 48 -10.92 -1.90 17.06
C GLU A 48 -10.48 -2.08 15.60
N ILE A 49 -9.37 -2.78 15.35
CA ILE A 49 -8.80 -2.92 14.00
C ILE A 49 -8.51 -4.37 13.66
N GLY A 50 -8.13 -5.19 14.63
CA GLY A 50 -7.79 -6.60 14.41
C GLY A 50 -6.29 -6.85 14.49
N PHE A 51 -5.79 -7.75 13.64
CA PHE A 51 -4.38 -8.12 13.61
C PHE A 51 -3.54 -7.12 12.83
N MET A 52 -2.22 -7.25 12.90
CA MET A 52 -1.31 -6.40 12.10
C MET A 52 -1.60 -6.45 10.60
N GLU A 53 -2.10 -7.58 10.10
CA GLU A 53 -2.58 -7.72 8.71
C GLU A 53 -3.70 -6.71 8.39
N ASP A 54 -4.68 -6.57 9.29
CA ASP A 54 -5.80 -5.64 9.15
C ASP A 54 -5.34 -4.18 9.27
N VAL A 55 -4.33 -3.93 10.11
CA VAL A 55 -3.69 -2.61 10.22
C VAL A 55 -3.00 -2.22 8.91
N TYR A 56 -2.21 -3.13 8.32
CA TYR A 56 -1.55 -2.86 7.03
C TYR A 56 -2.54 -2.70 5.89
N LYS A 57 -3.62 -3.48 5.90
CA LYS A 57 -4.75 -3.30 4.97
C LYS A 57 -5.33 -1.89 5.11
N ALA A 58 -5.67 -1.45 6.32
CA ALA A 58 -6.23 -0.13 6.54
C ALA A 58 -5.27 1.01 6.12
N VAL A 59 -3.97 0.87 6.39
CA VAL A 59 -2.94 1.82 5.91
C VAL A 59 -2.92 1.89 4.39
N PHE A 60 -2.99 0.75 3.71
CA PHE A 60 -3.05 0.72 2.25
C PHE A 60 -4.30 1.44 1.73
N GLU A 61 -5.48 1.10 2.24
CA GLU A 61 -6.77 1.58 1.74
C GLU A 61 -6.96 3.07 2.00
N GLU A 62 -6.72 3.50 3.24
CA GLU A 62 -7.11 4.83 3.70
C GLU A 62 -6.03 5.87 3.44
N VAL A 63 -4.78 5.44 3.19
CA VAL A 63 -3.65 6.33 2.93
C VAL A 63 -3.21 6.22 1.48
N ILE A 64 -2.73 5.05 1.05
CA ILE A 64 -2.14 4.89 -0.29
C ILE A 64 -3.22 4.96 -1.36
N LEU A 65 -4.19 4.06 -1.31
CA LEU A 65 -5.21 3.94 -2.34
C LEU A 65 -6.04 5.21 -2.44
N LYS A 66 -6.53 5.72 -1.29
CA LYS A 66 -7.23 7.00 -1.23
C LYS A 66 -6.45 8.12 -1.91
N LYS A 67 -5.13 8.20 -1.70
CA LYS A 67 -4.30 9.26 -2.31
C LYS A 67 -4.10 9.08 -3.81
N VAL A 68 -4.01 7.83 -4.24
CA VAL A 68 -3.75 7.44 -5.63
C VAL A 68 -5.00 7.54 -6.52
N THR A 69 -6.18 7.34 -5.94
CA THR A 69 -7.46 7.49 -6.62
C THR A 69 -8.05 8.90 -6.49
N GLU A 70 -7.45 9.76 -5.64
CA GLU A 70 -7.87 11.14 -5.45
C GLU A 70 -7.81 11.92 -6.77
N ASN A 71 -8.97 12.29 -7.31
CA ASN A 71 -9.13 13.01 -8.59
C ASN A 71 -8.66 12.25 -9.85
N SER A 72 -8.54 10.92 -9.79
CA SER A 72 -8.25 10.11 -10.98
C SER A 72 -9.51 9.93 -11.82
N GLU A 73 -9.47 10.32 -13.10
CA GLU A 73 -10.59 10.17 -14.03
C GLU A 73 -10.45 8.91 -14.89
N THR A 74 -9.20 8.49 -15.13
CA THR A 74 -8.85 7.33 -15.93
C THR A 74 -7.98 6.36 -15.14
N PHE A 75 -7.91 5.13 -15.66
CA PHE A 75 -7.01 4.12 -15.15
C PHE A 75 -5.52 4.51 -15.30
N GLU A 76 -5.19 5.23 -16.38
CA GLU A 76 -3.85 5.79 -16.59
C GLU A 76 -3.50 6.80 -15.49
N ASP A 77 -4.45 7.60 -15.01
CA ASP A 77 -4.24 8.51 -13.88
C ASP A 77 -3.93 7.76 -12.59
N VAL A 78 -4.66 6.66 -12.31
CA VAL A 78 -4.41 5.80 -11.15
C VAL A 78 -2.99 5.22 -11.19
N ILE A 79 -2.55 4.70 -12.34
CA ILE A 79 -1.19 4.17 -12.51
C ILE A 79 -0.15 5.28 -12.27
N ASN A 80 -0.36 6.45 -12.87
CA ASN A 80 0.58 7.57 -12.75
C ASN A 80 0.66 8.08 -11.31
N ASN A 81 -0.48 8.27 -10.66
CA ASN A 81 -0.57 8.69 -9.26
C ASN A 81 0.04 7.66 -8.32
N PHE A 82 -0.14 6.36 -8.60
CA PHE A 82 0.48 5.29 -7.82
C PHE A 82 2.00 5.35 -7.88
N ILE A 83 2.55 5.43 -9.09
CA ILE A 83 3.99 5.51 -9.33
C ILE A 83 4.58 6.75 -8.64
N ASN A 84 3.92 7.90 -8.78
CA ASN A 84 4.34 9.15 -8.15
C ASN A 84 4.32 9.04 -6.62
N TYR A 85 3.21 8.53 -6.06
CA TYR A 85 3.06 8.36 -4.61
C TYR A 85 4.21 7.56 -4.02
N VAL A 86 4.52 6.41 -4.61
CA VAL A 86 5.59 5.60 -4.02
C VAL A 86 6.98 6.19 -4.28
N SER A 87 7.20 6.83 -5.43
CA SER A 87 8.46 7.54 -5.67
C SER A 87 8.73 8.60 -4.60
N GLU A 88 7.69 9.34 -4.20
CA GLU A 88 7.74 10.36 -3.15
C GLU A 88 7.84 9.75 -1.73
N ASN A 89 7.24 8.58 -1.52
CA ASN A 89 7.14 7.92 -0.20
C ASN A 89 7.97 6.62 -0.13
N LYS A 90 9.13 6.60 -0.78
CA LYS A 90 9.93 5.39 -1.01
C LYS A 90 10.21 4.57 0.25
N THR A 91 10.69 5.21 1.31
CA THR A 91 11.03 4.52 2.58
C THR A 91 9.80 3.85 3.19
N PHE A 92 8.70 4.60 3.27
CA PHE A 92 7.43 4.13 3.79
C PHE A 92 6.93 2.90 3.03
N CYS A 93 6.87 2.99 1.71
CA CYS A 93 6.36 1.90 0.87
C CYS A 93 7.27 0.66 0.92
N LEU A 94 8.60 0.83 0.92
CA LEU A 94 9.54 -0.27 1.06
C LEU A 94 9.40 -1.00 2.40
N ASN A 95 9.26 -0.25 3.49
CA ASN A 95 9.10 -0.83 4.81
C ASN A 95 7.74 -1.52 4.93
N LEU A 96 6.67 -0.93 4.40
CA LEU A 96 5.36 -1.57 4.30
C LEU A 96 5.45 -2.90 3.54
N TYR A 97 6.08 -2.89 2.36
CA TYR A 97 6.26 -4.10 1.55
C TYR A 97 6.99 -5.20 2.32
N LYS A 98 8.12 -4.89 2.97
CA LYS A 98 8.86 -5.87 3.78
C LYS A 98 8.01 -6.50 4.88
N GLN A 99 7.26 -5.68 5.62
CA GLN A 99 6.38 -6.19 6.67
C GLN A 99 5.26 -7.05 6.09
N THR A 100 4.72 -6.67 4.94
CA THR A 100 3.69 -7.47 4.27
C THR A 100 4.26 -8.71 3.58
N GLU A 101 5.50 -8.72 3.09
CA GLU A 101 6.11 -9.89 2.46
C GLU A 101 6.39 -11.00 3.49
N GLU A 102 6.87 -10.62 4.68
CA GLU A 102 7.14 -11.56 5.78
C GLU A 102 5.86 -12.12 6.42
N VAL A 103 4.79 -11.31 6.49
CA VAL A 103 3.55 -11.64 7.20
C VAL A 103 2.44 -12.12 6.25
N ILE A 104 2.30 -11.47 5.09
CA ILE A 104 1.24 -11.69 4.12
C ILE A 104 1.83 -12.47 2.95
N ARG A 105 1.52 -13.77 2.87
CA ARG A 105 1.82 -14.56 1.67
C ARG A 105 1.33 -13.79 0.45
N PHE A 106 2.18 -13.60 -0.56
CA PHE A 106 1.90 -12.88 -1.82
C PHE A 106 0.47 -13.03 -2.37
N LYS A 107 -0.12 -14.22 -2.22
CA LYS A 107 -1.51 -14.53 -2.57
C LYS A 107 -2.54 -13.62 -1.86
N LYS A 108 -2.38 -13.32 -0.57
CA LYS A 108 -3.26 -12.41 0.17
C LYS A 108 -3.07 -10.95 -0.25
N VAL A 109 -1.86 -10.52 -0.62
CA VAL A 109 -1.63 -9.17 -1.19
C VAL A 109 -2.35 -9.05 -2.53
N ILE A 110 -2.29 -10.09 -3.37
CA ILE A 110 -3.05 -10.20 -4.62
C ILE A 110 -4.56 -10.14 -4.37
N GLU A 111 -5.07 -10.89 -3.39
CA GLU A 111 -6.49 -10.90 -3.02
C GLU A 111 -6.94 -9.52 -2.50
N LEU A 112 -6.17 -8.90 -1.61
CA LEU A 112 -6.45 -7.55 -1.09
C LEU A 112 -6.48 -6.50 -2.21
N LEU A 113 -5.48 -6.51 -3.09
CA LEU A 113 -5.44 -5.60 -4.23
C LEU A 113 -6.62 -5.86 -5.19
N ASN A 114 -6.98 -7.12 -5.44
CA ASN A 114 -8.08 -7.48 -6.32
C ASN A 114 -9.44 -7.02 -5.77
N ASP A 115 -9.70 -7.29 -4.49
CA ASP A 115 -10.94 -6.89 -3.83
C ASP A 115 -11.06 -5.37 -3.78
N LEU A 116 -9.94 -4.66 -3.60
CA LEU A 116 -9.91 -3.20 -3.59
C LEU A 116 -10.11 -2.55 -4.96
N ILE A 117 -9.54 -3.13 -6.01
CA ILE A 117 -9.80 -2.65 -7.38
C ILE A 117 -11.26 -2.90 -7.74
N LEU A 118 -11.86 -4.00 -7.27
CA LEU A 118 -13.29 -4.26 -7.43
C LEU A 118 -14.16 -3.21 -6.72
N ASP A 119 -13.80 -2.82 -5.49
CA ASP A 119 -14.56 -1.86 -4.69
C ASP A 119 -14.49 -0.41 -5.20
N TYR A 120 -13.37 0.00 -5.80
CA TYR A 120 -13.17 1.37 -6.30
C TYR A 120 -13.31 1.52 -7.81
N CYS A 121 -13.16 0.43 -8.56
CA CYS A 121 -13.22 0.42 -10.02
C CYS A 121 -14.21 -0.68 -10.47
N GLU A 122 -15.48 -0.56 -10.06
CA GLU A 122 -16.55 -1.55 -10.31
C GLU A 122 -16.67 -2.00 -11.78
N ASN A 123 -16.23 -1.15 -12.73
CA ASN A 123 -16.29 -1.41 -14.16
C ASN A 123 -14.97 -1.90 -14.80
N THR A 124 -13.89 -2.03 -14.03
CA THR A 124 -12.60 -2.50 -14.55
C THR A 124 -12.67 -4.00 -14.80
N ASP A 125 -12.33 -4.42 -16.02
CA ASP A 125 -12.38 -5.82 -16.41
C ASP A 125 -11.35 -6.65 -15.60
N SER A 126 -11.68 -7.92 -15.36
CA SER A 126 -10.81 -8.89 -14.71
C SER A 126 -9.34 -8.92 -15.21
N LYS A 127 -9.08 -8.69 -16.51
CA LYS A 127 -7.72 -8.59 -17.04
C LYS A 127 -7.07 -7.30 -16.56
N GLU A 128 -7.68 -6.14 -16.80
CA GLU A 128 -7.17 -4.83 -16.34
C GLU A 128 -6.85 -4.83 -14.82
N ARG A 129 -7.68 -5.48 -14.00
CA ARG A 129 -7.41 -5.67 -12.56
C ARG A 129 -6.16 -6.49 -12.31
N LEU A 130 -6.00 -7.61 -13.02
CA LEU A 130 -4.82 -8.45 -12.93
C LEU A 130 -3.55 -7.67 -13.31
N TYR A 131 -3.62 -6.75 -14.27
CA TYR A 131 -2.48 -5.90 -14.65
C TYR A 131 -2.08 -4.91 -13.56
N LEU A 132 -3.02 -4.29 -12.84
CA LEU A 132 -2.67 -3.47 -11.67
C LEU A 132 -1.96 -4.31 -10.62
N ILE A 133 -2.53 -5.46 -10.26
CA ILE A 133 -1.97 -6.31 -9.21
C ILE A 133 -0.56 -6.74 -9.56
N VAL A 134 -0.35 -7.20 -10.80
CA VAL A 134 0.97 -7.60 -11.29
C VAL A 134 1.92 -6.42 -11.38
N GLY A 135 1.45 -5.25 -11.82
CA GLY A 135 2.23 -4.02 -11.87
C GLY A 135 2.68 -3.56 -10.49
N TYR A 136 1.77 -3.57 -9.52
CA TYR A 136 2.01 -3.29 -8.12
C TYR A 136 3.12 -4.20 -7.59
N ILE A 137 2.95 -5.51 -7.77
CA ILE A 137 3.89 -6.53 -7.35
C ILE A 137 5.27 -6.33 -7.97
N ARG A 138 5.33 -6.12 -9.29
CA ARG A 138 6.60 -5.92 -9.99
C ARG A 138 7.33 -4.67 -9.52
N ILE A 139 6.60 -3.58 -9.33
CA ILE A 139 7.13 -2.33 -8.80
C ILE A 139 7.80 -2.57 -7.44
N PHE A 140 7.11 -3.24 -6.52
CA PHE A 140 7.66 -3.54 -5.20
C PHE A 140 8.82 -4.53 -5.22
N GLN A 141 8.74 -5.59 -6.04
CA GLN A 141 9.83 -6.56 -6.22
C GLN A 141 11.08 -5.92 -6.83
N GLN A 142 10.90 -5.02 -7.80
CA GLN A 142 12.00 -4.31 -8.42
C GLN A 142 12.63 -3.30 -7.45
N TRP A 143 11.86 -2.71 -6.54
CA TRP A 143 12.40 -1.87 -5.47
C TRP A 143 13.04 -2.62 -4.32
N SER A 144 12.58 -3.84 -4.01
CA SER A 144 13.13 -4.65 -2.92
C SER A 144 14.46 -5.31 -3.29
N THR A 145 14.76 -5.47 -4.58
CA THR A 145 16.08 -5.93 -5.02
C THR A 145 17.12 -4.80 -4.90
N GLU A 146 18.19 -5.07 -4.14
CA GLU A 146 19.24 -4.12 -3.70
C GLU A 146 19.91 -3.28 -4.80
N ARG A 147 19.68 -3.58 -6.09
CA ARG A 147 20.25 -2.84 -7.23
C ARG A 147 19.52 -1.55 -7.58
N TYR A 148 18.33 -1.28 -7.03
CA TYR A 148 17.55 -0.06 -7.31
C TYR A 148 17.36 0.83 -6.06
N TYR A 149 18.43 1.00 -5.29
CA TYR A 149 18.48 2.02 -4.23
C TYR A 149 18.18 3.43 -4.76
N ILE A 150 18.33 3.64 -6.06
CA ILE A 150 17.90 4.84 -6.77
C ILE A 150 16.86 4.42 -7.80
N LEU A 151 15.62 4.84 -7.58
CA LEU A 151 14.64 4.91 -8.66
C LEU A 151 15.06 6.08 -9.53
N SER A 152 15.90 5.82 -10.52
CA SER A 152 16.12 6.86 -11.51
C SER A 152 14.79 7.11 -12.21
N ASN A 153 14.57 8.36 -12.64
CA ASN A 153 13.40 8.70 -13.46
C ASN A 153 13.29 7.75 -14.66
N GLU A 154 14.41 7.25 -15.20
CA GLU A 154 14.43 6.27 -16.28
C GLU A 154 13.76 4.94 -15.92
N VAL A 155 13.98 4.40 -14.71
CA VAL A 155 13.34 3.15 -14.26
C VAL A 155 11.85 3.38 -14.03
N ILE A 156 11.49 4.54 -13.49
CA ILE A 156 10.10 4.95 -13.31
C ILE A 156 9.39 5.05 -14.68
N GLU A 157 10.01 5.71 -15.66
CA GLU A 157 9.46 5.82 -17.01
C GLU A 157 9.36 4.46 -17.71
N GLU A 158 10.32 3.56 -17.49
CA GLU A 158 10.28 2.21 -18.09
C GLU A 158 9.13 1.38 -17.53
N ILE A 159 8.95 1.40 -16.20
CA ILE A 159 7.81 0.76 -15.53
C ILE A 159 6.50 1.36 -16.04
N ARG A 160 6.42 2.70 -16.10
CA ARG A 160 5.23 3.41 -16.60
C ARG A 160 4.92 2.99 -18.04
N LYS A 161 5.91 2.98 -18.92
CA LYS A 161 5.76 2.51 -20.31
C LYS A 161 5.28 1.07 -20.38
N GLN A 162 5.85 0.16 -19.61
CA GLN A 162 5.44 -1.24 -19.63
C GLN A 162 3.99 -1.42 -19.15
N LEU A 163 3.58 -0.69 -18.11
CA LEU A 163 2.20 -0.74 -17.61
C LEU A 163 1.21 -0.18 -18.63
N LEU A 164 1.54 0.95 -19.27
CA LEU A 164 0.69 1.57 -20.29
C LEU A 164 0.65 0.78 -21.60
N LEU A 165 1.77 0.18 -22.03
CA LEU A 165 1.82 -0.71 -23.19
C LEU A 165 0.95 -1.93 -22.98
N ASN A 166 1.09 -2.59 -21.82
CA ASN A 166 0.24 -3.73 -21.46
C ASN A 166 -1.24 -3.33 -21.45
N HIS A 167 -1.60 -2.17 -20.87
CA HIS A 167 -2.99 -1.68 -20.87
C HIS A 167 -3.55 -1.53 -22.29
N ARG A 168 -2.78 -0.94 -23.21
CA ARG A 168 -3.21 -0.72 -24.60
C ARG A 168 -3.36 -2.02 -25.39
N GLU A 169 -2.46 -3.00 -25.20
CA GLU A 169 -2.52 -4.30 -25.88
C GLU A 169 -3.73 -5.17 -25.50
N ILE A 170 -4.45 -4.85 -24.42
CA ILE A 170 -5.64 -5.60 -23.96
C ILE A 170 -6.93 -4.99 -24.50
N LEU A 171 -6.93 -3.69 -24.77
CA LEU A 171 -8.08 -2.93 -25.25
C LEU A 171 -8.27 -3.04 -26.78
N ASP A 172 -7.23 -3.48 -27.51
CA ASP A 172 -7.27 -3.85 -28.94
C ASP A 172 -7.68 -5.33 -29.14
#